data_AF-A0A9W9PYR3-F1
#
_entry.id   AF-A0A9W9PYR3-F1
#
_cell.length_a   1.000
_cell.length_b   1.000
_cell.length_c   1.000
_cell.angle_alpha   90.00
_cell.angle_beta   90.00
_cell.angle_gamma   90.00
#
_symmetry.space_group_name_H-M   'P 1'
#
loop_
_entity.id
_entity.type
_entity.pdbx_description
1 polymer ?
#
loop_
_entity_poly.entity_id
_entity_poly.type
_entity_poly.pdbx_seq_one_letter_code
_entity_poly.pdbx_strand_id
1 'polypeptide(L)'
;MPQSAAGKSSSLLESLPTELVEKIFSEALEVNLARASILIARQVSREAVYEMFLLQAYWNDPQDCVRDPHLHWNSAYQDIQLPKYDYAGQDIVAQHFSANRYQPLQIMEQEKLQRDVSSCRWFTLARFRQILPSLMTLTLNTVNYQWVCSRGLLEPSMNRDSSFAALDPSNGPDALYHDDVPRELEILDDVTIKGTYVNGACGRVHMIRTVRVSSLPEKVLHGPWTEDRLHLLLLLRRAFGKRFRWYDDGLWSQRQRKLSPDFSIQACFEGIEDAIVEKNEVALRYLLDVMQTFGPSKSSSRRGAHLPAKLYRLALRHAVSHPHMFDMFLEVGSNALPQTAHAYDWASERIAKGDWLSICAYSYLRKQKLQICDRLRVILSLPSRSPYRDKARVTQRRLLIGLARGAALDGEPIF
;
A
#
# COMPACT_ATOMS: atom_id res chain seq x y z
N MET A 1 6.98 21.42 61.66
CA MET A 1 6.75 19.98 61.42
C MET A 1 7.17 19.67 59.99
N PRO A 2 8.11 18.72 59.76
CA PRO A 2 8.56 18.39 58.42
C PRO A 2 7.50 17.50 57.74
N GLN A 3 7.02 17.93 56.57
CA GLN A 3 6.17 17.12 55.72
C GLN A 3 6.99 15.92 55.22
N SER A 4 6.65 14.73 55.71
CA SER A 4 7.17 13.46 55.19
C SER A 4 6.84 13.38 53.70
N ALA A 5 7.86 13.50 52.86
CA ALA A 5 7.75 13.28 51.43
C ALA A 5 7.39 11.81 51.22
N ALA A 6 6.12 11.54 50.95
CA ALA A 6 5.65 10.22 50.56
C ALA A 6 6.42 9.78 49.30
N GLY A 7 7.40 8.90 49.47
CA GLY A 7 8.18 8.35 48.37
C GLY A 7 7.24 7.63 47.40
N LYS A 8 7.24 8.05 46.13
CA LYS A 8 6.51 7.33 45.08
C LYS A 8 7.10 5.93 44.99
N SER A 9 6.34 4.93 45.42
CA SER A 9 6.66 3.52 45.23
C SER A 9 6.68 3.22 43.73
N SER A 10 7.86 2.94 43.17
CA SER A 10 7.98 2.46 41.80
C SER A 10 7.22 1.15 41.64
N SER A 11 6.53 0.98 40.51
CA SER A 11 5.90 -0.31 40.20
C SER A 11 6.95 -1.42 40.07
N LEU A 12 6.54 -2.68 40.28
CA LEU A 12 7.44 -3.83 40.17
C LEU A 12 8.09 -3.89 38.78
N LEU A 13 7.34 -3.54 37.73
CA LEU A 13 7.83 -3.50 36.35
C LEU A 13 8.92 -2.43 36.15
N GLU A 14 8.79 -1.26 36.77
CA GLU A 14 9.81 -0.20 36.72
C GLU A 14 11.08 -0.53 37.52
N SER A 15 10.98 -1.43 38.49
CA SER A 15 12.13 -1.88 39.29
C SER A 15 12.95 -2.99 38.63
N LEU A 16 12.48 -3.54 37.50
CA LEU A 16 13.20 -4.58 36.78
C LEU A 16 14.46 -4.01 36.08
N PRO A 17 15.52 -4.82 35.93
CA PRO A 17 16.63 -4.53 35.04
C PRO A 17 16.14 -4.27 33.61
N THR A 18 16.83 -3.34 32.92
CA THR A 18 16.50 -2.92 31.56
C THR A 18 16.38 -4.10 30.60
N GLU A 19 17.23 -5.12 30.75
CA GLU A 19 17.26 -6.31 29.91
C GLU A 19 15.97 -7.13 30.02
N LEU A 20 15.40 -7.23 31.23
CA LEU A 20 14.13 -7.93 31.45
C LEU A 20 12.95 -7.12 30.92
N VAL A 21 12.97 -5.79 31.09
CA VAL A 21 11.94 -4.91 30.54
C VAL A 21 11.94 -4.96 29.01
N GLU A 22 13.12 -4.93 28.38
CA GLU A 22 13.26 -5.10 26.94
C GLU A 22 12.76 -6.46 26.47
N LYS A 23 13.08 -7.54 27.21
CA LYS A 23 12.62 -8.89 26.87
C LYS A 23 11.09 -8.99 26.94
N ILE A 24 10.49 -8.49 28.03
CA ILE A 24 9.02 -8.43 28.18
C ILE A 24 8.42 -7.61 27.03
N PHE A 25 9.03 -6.48 26.69
CA PHE A 25 8.55 -5.62 25.61
C PHE A 25 8.66 -6.28 24.23
N SER A 26 9.72 -7.06 23.98
CA SER A 26 9.89 -7.83 22.74
C SER A 26 8.95 -9.01 22.61
N GLU A 27 8.60 -9.66 23.72
CA GLU A 27 7.64 -10.79 23.70
C GLU A 27 6.19 -10.29 23.64
N ALA A 28 5.88 -9.17 24.29
CA ALA A 28 4.53 -8.61 24.29
C ALA A 28 4.17 -7.90 22.97
N LEU A 29 5.16 -7.35 22.26
CA LEU A 29 5.00 -6.56 21.03
C LEU A 29 3.94 -5.43 21.14
N GLU A 30 3.72 -4.92 22.35
CA GLU A 30 2.67 -3.93 22.64
C GLU A 30 3.29 -2.54 22.79
N VAL A 31 3.24 -1.74 21.72
CA VAL A 31 3.90 -0.43 21.66
C VAL A 31 3.37 0.55 22.72
N ASN A 32 2.15 0.34 23.20
CA ASN A 32 1.56 1.16 24.28
C ASN A 32 2.19 0.91 25.65
N LEU A 33 2.94 -0.18 25.88
CA LEU A 33 3.61 -0.42 27.17
C LEU A 33 4.62 0.70 27.49
N ALA A 34 5.32 1.21 26.47
CA ALA A 34 6.21 2.36 26.61
C ALA A 34 5.47 3.65 27.00
N ARG A 35 4.15 3.75 26.78
CA ARG A 35 3.35 4.91 27.18
C ARG A 35 2.84 4.82 28.62
N ALA A 36 2.85 3.63 29.22
CA ALA A 36 2.35 3.40 30.57
C ALA A 36 3.27 4.01 31.65
N SER A 37 4.56 4.16 31.38
CA SER A 37 5.53 4.77 32.30
C SER A 37 6.68 5.43 31.55
N ILE A 38 7.11 6.60 32.02
CA ILE A 38 8.27 7.33 31.50
C ILE A 38 9.58 6.55 31.75
N LEU A 39 9.67 5.81 32.87
CA LEU A 39 10.85 5.00 33.19
C LEU A 39 10.97 3.83 32.22
N ILE A 40 9.87 3.13 31.98
CA ILE A 40 9.79 2.05 30.97
C ILE A 40 10.09 2.62 29.58
N ALA A 41 9.47 3.75 29.22
CA ALA A 41 9.71 4.43 27.95
C ALA A 41 11.21 4.66 27.73
N ARG A 42 11.90 5.19 28.74
CA ARG A 42 13.35 5.46 28.68
C ARG A 42 14.17 4.18 28.52
N GLN A 43 13.80 3.11 29.22
CA GLN A 43 14.47 1.81 29.12
C GLN A 43 14.32 1.19 27.73
N VAL A 44 13.12 1.25 27.13
CA VAL A 44 12.85 0.63 25.83
C VAL A 44 13.12 1.54 24.63
N SER A 45 13.49 2.80 24.84
CA SER A 45 13.82 3.76 23.77
C SER A 45 15.23 3.60 23.21
N ARG A 46 15.59 2.36 22.84
CA ARG A 46 16.87 2.01 22.23
C ARG A 46 16.70 1.68 20.76
N GLU A 47 17.74 1.94 19.97
CA GLU A 47 17.71 1.70 18.52
C GLU A 47 17.39 0.25 18.17
N ALA A 48 18.01 -0.70 18.88
CA ALA A 48 17.77 -2.13 18.69
C ALA A 48 16.30 -2.55 18.95
N VAL A 49 15.60 -1.86 19.85
CA VAL A 49 14.18 -2.12 20.10
C VAL A 49 13.35 -1.63 18.93
N TYR A 50 13.58 -0.41 18.46
CA TYR A 50 12.87 0.14 17.29
C TYR A 50 13.12 -0.69 16.03
N GLU A 51 14.35 -1.10 15.78
CA GLU A 51 14.71 -2.00 14.68
C GLU A 51 13.95 -3.32 14.78
N MET A 52 13.94 -3.96 15.95
CA MET A 52 13.20 -5.21 16.16
C MET A 52 11.71 -5.05 15.85
N PHE A 53 11.05 -3.99 16.34
CA PHE A 53 9.64 -3.73 16.03
C PHE A 53 9.40 -3.50 14.54
N LEU A 54 10.30 -2.78 13.87
CA LEU A 54 10.19 -2.52 12.43
C LEU A 54 10.39 -3.81 11.61
N LEU A 55 11.38 -4.62 11.95
CA LEU A 55 11.62 -5.92 11.31
C LEU A 55 10.41 -6.83 11.51
N GLN A 56 9.91 -6.95 12.74
CA GLN A 56 8.77 -7.80 13.08
C GLN A 56 7.48 -7.36 12.39
N ALA A 57 7.26 -6.05 12.30
CA ALA A 57 6.07 -5.48 11.67
C ALA A 57 6.12 -5.58 10.14
N TYR A 58 7.28 -5.33 9.51
CA TYR A 58 7.36 -5.11 8.07
C TYR A 58 8.09 -6.19 7.28
N TRP A 59 8.73 -7.18 7.93
CA TRP A 59 9.35 -8.26 7.18
C TRP A 59 8.29 -9.14 6.51
N ASN A 60 8.43 -9.30 5.19
CA ASN A 60 7.64 -10.27 4.44
C ASN A 60 8.28 -11.66 4.57
N ASP A 61 8.03 -12.33 5.69
CA ASP A 61 8.55 -13.68 5.93
C ASP A 61 8.02 -14.64 4.85
N PRO A 62 8.90 -15.17 3.96
CA PRO A 62 8.51 -16.13 2.93
C PRO A 62 7.91 -17.41 3.51
N GLN A 63 8.15 -17.72 4.79
CA GLN A 63 7.64 -18.92 5.44
C GLN A 63 6.15 -18.83 5.80
N ASP A 64 5.56 -17.64 5.88
CA ASP A 64 4.11 -17.51 6.11
C ASP A 64 3.29 -18.22 5.03
N CYS A 65 3.83 -18.29 3.80
CA CYS A 65 3.22 -19.02 2.69
C CYS A 65 3.12 -20.53 2.94
N VAL A 66 4.06 -21.07 3.73
CA VAL A 66 4.19 -22.52 4.03
C VAL A 66 3.39 -22.90 5.28
N ARG A 67 3.24 -21.97 6.23
CA ARG A 67 2.67 -22.23 7.55
C ARG A 67 1.15 -22.15 7.61
N ASP A 68 0.48 -21.48 6.67
CA ASP A 68 -0.98 -21.47 6.65
C ASP A 68 -1.50 -22.85 6.18
N PRO A 69 -2.17 -23.63 7.04
CA PRO A 69 -2.59 -24.98 6.71
C PRO A 69 -3.63 -25.04 5.58
N HIS A 70 -4.28 -23.91 5.30
CA HIS A 70 -5.22 -23.79 4.21
C HIS A 70 -4.57 -23.35 2.88
N LEU A 71 -3.28 -23.02 2.91
CA LEU A 71 -2.47 -22.64 1.77
C LEU A 71 -1.50 -23.74 1.31
N HIS A 72 -1.55 -24.92 1.95
CA HIS A 72 -0.76 -26.07 1.54
C HIS A 72 -0.99 -26.39 0.06
N TRP A 73 0.09 -26.20 -0.69
CA TRP A 73 0.29 -26.56 -2.08
C TRP A 73 -0.12 -28.01 -2.32
N ASN A 74 -1.30 -28.23 -2.91
CA ASN A 74 -1.89 -29.54 -3.22
C ASN A 74 -2.13 -30.47 -2.01
N SER A 75 -3.32 -31.07 -1.91
CA SER A 75 -3.65 -32.03 -0.82
C SER A 75 -2.73 -33.26 -0.80
N ALA A 76 -1.91 -33.48 -1.84
CA ALA A 76 -0.91 -34.54 -1.90
C ALA A 76 0.25 -34.36 -0.90
N TYR A 77 0.46 -33.16 -0.35
CA TYR A 77 1.50 -32.89 0.65
C TYR A 77 0.99 -32.87 2.10
N GLN A 78 -0.31 -33.08 2.35
CA GLN A 78 -0.86 -33.12 3.72
C GLN A 78 -0.38 -34.35 4.51
N ASP A 79 -0.05 -35.44 3.81
CA ASP A 79 0.44 -36.68 4.43
C ASP A 79 1.96 -36.70 4.61
N ILE A 80 2.68 -35.77 3.98
CA ILE A 80 4.08 -35.52 4.32
C ILE A 80 4.04 -34.65 5.56
N GLN A 81 4.09 -35.29 6.73
CA GLN A 81 4.60 -34.63 7.93
C GLN A 81 5.99 -34.13 7.58
N LEU A 82 6.08 -32.89 7.07
CA LEU A 82 7.34 -32.21 6.94
C LEU A 82 7.94 -32.30 8.35
N PRO A 83 9.10 -32.94 8.51
CA PRO A 83 9.73 -33.06 9.82
C PRO A 83 9.75 -31.65 10.39
N LYS A 84 9.36 -31.50 11.68
CA LYS A 84 9.49 -30.23 12.40
C LYS A 84 10.88 -29.68 12.07
N TYR A 85 10.95 -28.74 11.14
CA TYR A 85 12.22 -28.36 10.54
C TYR A 85 13.06 -27.79 11.69
N ASP A 86 14.12 -28.49 12.06
CA ASP A 86 15.11 -27.99 12.99
C ASP A 86 15.90 -26.95 12.19
N TYR A 87 15.55 -25.69 12.42
CA TYR A 87 15.80 -24.61 11.49
C TYR A 87 17.26 -24.14 11.56
N ALA A 88 18.13 -24.60 10.66
CA ALA A 88 19.39 -23.88 10.41
C ALA A 88 19.13 -22.46 9.84
N GLY A 89 17.93 -22.19 9.32
CA GLY A 89 17.45 -20.84 9.01
C GLY A 89 17.12 -20.01 10.26
N GLN A 90 16.76 -20.62 11.39
CA GLN A 90 16.57 -19.93 12.67
C GLN A 90 17.90 -19.40 13.16
N ASP A 91 19.03 -20.04 12.90
CA ASP A 91 20.32 -19.46 13.28
C ASP A 91 20.60 -18.17 12.52
N ILE A 92 20.25 -18.09 11.23
CA ILE A 92 20.45 -16.86 10.44
C ILE A 92 19.50 -15.76 10.89
N VAL A 93 18.22 -16.12 11.08
CA VAL A 93 17.21 -15.23 11.61
C VAL A 93 17.57 -14.81 13.04
N ALA A 94 18.03 -15.70 13.91
CA ALA A 94 18.45 -15.41 15.28
C ALA A 94 19.76 -14.62 15.34
N GLN A 95 20.66 -14.78 14.35
CA GLN A 95 21.84 -13.92 14.21
C GLN A 95 21.43 -12.48 13.92
N HIS A 96 20.41 -12.27 13.09
CA HIS A 96 19.89 -10.92 12.78
C HIS A 96 18.99 -10.38 13.89
N PHE A 97 18.14 -11.23 14.47
CA PHE A 97 17.27 -10.95 15.60
C PHE A 97 17.92 -11.42 16.90
N SER A 98 19.14 -10.95 17.18
CA SER A 98 19.91 -11.16 18.43
C SER A 98 19.40 -12.30 19.33
N ALA A 99 19.77 -13.55 19.05
CA ALA A 99 19.52 -14.80 19.79
C ALA A 99 18.08 -15.13 20.26
N ASN A 100 17.10 -14.22 20.34
CA ASN A 100 15.82 -14.44 21.05
C ASN A 100 14.69 -13.46 20.69
N ARG A 101 14.69 -12.81 19.51
CA ARG A 101 13.73 -11.70 19.26
C ARG A 101 12.84 -11.79 18.02
N TYR A 102 12.99 -12.80 17.17
CA TYR A 102 12.01 -13.02 16.10
C TYR A 102 10.90 -13.94 16.58
N GLN A 103 9.69 -13.42 16.58
CA GLN A 103 8.49 -14.22 16.81
C GLN A 103 7.65 -14.20 15.54
N PRO A 104 7.55 -15.29 14.76
CA PRO A 104 6.67 -15.34 13.60
C PRO A 104 5.25 -14.92 14.00
N LEU A 105 4.70 -13.91 13.33
CA LEU A 105 3.37 -13.37 13.64
C LEU A 105 2.36 -13.85 12.62
N GLN A 106 1.13 -14.10 13.05
CA GLN A 106 0.03 -14.27 12.11
C GLN A 106 -0.20 -12.95 11.34
N ILE A 107 -0.76 -13.05 10.13
CA ILE A 107 -1.03 -11.89 9.27
C ILE A 107 -1.78 -10.78 10.01
N MET A 108 -2.81 -11.14 10.79
CA MET A 108 -3.64 -10.19 11.55
C MET A 108 -2.87 -9.54 12.71
N GLU A 109 -1.96 -10.27 13.35
CA GLU A 109 -1.12 -9.77 14.44
C GLU A 109 -0.05 -8.82 13.88
N GLN A 110 0.57 -9.18 12.75
CA GLN A 110 1.50 -8.34 12.04
C GLN A 110 0.83 -7.05 11.53
N GLU A 111 -0.40 -7.15 11.00
CA GLU A 111 -1.23 -6.01 10.63
C GLU A 111 -1.49 -5.06 11.81
N LYS A 112 -1.85 -5.62 12.98
CA LYS A 112 -2.02 -4.83 14.21
C LYS A 112 -0.72 -4.14 14.58
N LEU A 113 0.40 -4.88 14.58
CA LEU A 113 1.72 -4.35 14.92
C LEU A 113 2.15 -3.22 13.98
N GLN A 114 1.92 -3.36 12.67
CA GLN A 114 2.19 -2.30 11.69
C GLN A 114 1.39 -1.03 11.99
N ARG A 115 0.10 -1.16 12.33
CA ARG A 115 -0.73 0.00 12.73
C ARG A 115 -0.18 0.68 13.98
N ASP A 116 0.16 -0.10 15.00
CA ASP A 116 0.66 0.42 16.27
C ASP A 116 2.04 1.10 16.11
N VAL A 117 2.98 0.44 15.44
CA VAL A 117 4.32 0.97 15.13
C VAL A 117 4.23 2.22 14.26
N SER A 118 3.45 2.18 13.19
CA SER A 118 3.36 3.31 12.27
C SER A 118 2.67 4.52 12.87
N SER A 119 1.79 4.35 13.85
CA SER A 119 1.20 5.47 14.62
C SER A 119 2.22 6.20 15.50
N CYS A 120 3.37 5.58 15.80
CA CYS A 120 4.34 6.14 16.72
C CYS A 120 5.16 7.28 16.11
N ARG A 121 5.53 8.27 16.94
CA ARG A 121 6.33 9.42 16.51
C ARG A 121 7.73 9.04 16.01
N TRP A 122 8.29 7.96 16.55
CA TRP A 122 9.61 7.45 16.16
C TRP A 122 9.58 6.70 14.82
N PHE A 123 8.42 6.32 14.27
CA PHE A 123 8.36 5.77 12.92
C PHE A 123 8.57 6.88 11.89
N THR A 124 9.77 6.92 11.32
CA THR A 124 10.28 7.94 10.38
C THR A 124 10.91 7.29 9.16
N LEU A 125 11.10 8.06 8.07
CA LEU A 125 11.77 7.57 6.87
C LEU A 125 13.19 7.07 7.14
N ALA A 126 13.98 7.84 7.90
CA ALA A 126 15.38 7.50 8.17
C ALA A 126 15.51 6.13 8.84
N ARG A 127 14.71 5.88 9.88
CA ARG A 127 14.66 4.59 10.58
C ARG A 127 14.13 3.47 9.68
N PHE A 128 13.09 3.74 8.90
CA PHE A 128 12.56 2.75 7.98
C PHE A 128 13.58 2.34 6.92
N ARG A 129 14.33 3.30 6.35
CA ARG A 129 15.42 3.03 5.41
C ARG A 129 16.56 2.24 6.03
N GLN A 130 16.91 2.54 7.28
CA GLN A 130 17.98 1.87 8.00
C GLN A 130 17.76 0.36 8.13
N ILE A 131 16.50 -0.09 8.21
CA ILE A 131 16.18 -1.53 8.34
C ILE A 131 16.03 -2.26 7.00
N LEU A 132 15.98 -1.56 5.86
CA LEU A 132 15.78 -2.20 4.55
C LEU A 132 16.90 -3.20 4.19
N PRO A 133 18.19 -2.91 4.43
CA PRO A 133 19.26 -3.89 4.22
C PRO A 133 19.09 -5.15 5.08
N SER A 134 18.64 -5.00 6.32
CA SER A 134 18.35 -6.12 7.23
C SER A 134 17.18 -6.96 6.69
N LEU A 135 16.08 -6.32 6.25
CA LEU A 135 14.96 -7.02 5.61
C LEU A 135 15.38 -7.75 4.32
N MET A 136 16.19 -7.11 3.49
CA MET A 136 16.72 -7.68 2.25
C MET A 136 17.57 -8.92 2.54
N THR A 137 18.51 -8.81 3.48
CA THR A 137 19.38 -9.92 3.90
C THR A 137 18.57 -11.07 4.48
N LEU A 138 17.59 -10.79 5.34
CA LEU A 138 16.68 -11.78 5.89
C LEU A 138 15.91 -12.52 4.79
N THR A 139 15.28 -11.78 3.87
CA THR A 139 14.54 -12.38 2.75
C THR A 139 15.45 -13.22 1.84
N LEU A 140 16.64 -12.72 1.46
CA LEU A 140 17.59 -13.47 0.65
C LEU A 140 18.05 -14.75 1.34
N ASN A 141 18.38 -14.68 2.63
CA ASN A 141 18.80 -15.84 3.40
C ASN A 141 17.68 -16.87 3.56
N THR A 142 16.44 -16.42 3.80
CA THR A 142 15.30 -17.33 3.90
C THR A 142 14.99 -17.99 2.56
N VAL A 143 15.02 -17.24 1.45
CA VAL A 143 14.81 -17.77 0.09
C VAL A 143 15.93 -18.73 -0.29
N ASN A 144 17.20 -18.39 -0.03
CA ASN A 144 18.34 -19.26 -0.28
C ASN A 144 18.29 -20.52 0.59
N TYR A 145 17.92 -20.41 1.86
CA TYR A 145 17.81 -21.58 2.73
C TYR A 145 16.69 -22.52 2.26
N GLN A 146 15.51 -21.97 1.96
CA GLN A 146 14.41 -22.74 1.35
C GLN A 146 14.90 -23.43 0.07
N TRP A 147 15.64 -22.71 -0.77
CA TRP A 147 16.22 -23.25 -1.99
C TRP A 147 17.15 -24.45 -1.73
N VAL A 148 18.14 -24.31 -0.85
CA VAL A 148 19.12 -25.37 -0.61
C VAL A 148 18.46 -26.60 0.02
N CYS A 149 17.50 -26.40 0.93
CA CYS A 149 16.72 -27.50 1.51
C CYS A 149 15.85 -28.21 0.46
N SER A 150 15.19 -27.48 -0.44
CA SER A 150 14.36 -28.08 -1.50
C SER A 150 15.14 -28.94 -2.49
N ARG A 151 16.47 -28.79 -2.59
CA ARG A 151 17.33 -29.63 -3.44
C ARG A 151 17.92 -30.85 -2.71
N GLY A 152 17.64 -31.03 -1.43
CA GLY A 152 18.28 -32.09 -0.62
C GLY A 152 19.80 -31.93 -0.49
N LEU A 153 20.33 -30.73 -0.74
CA LEU A 153 21.78 -30.45 -0.81
C LEU A 153 22.42 -30.15 0.55
N LEU A 154 21.62 -29.97 1.60
CA LEU A 154 22.10 -29.86 2.97
C LEU A 154 21.62 -31.06 3.77
N GLU A 155 22.52 -31.99 4.07
CA GLU A 155 22.43 -32.63 5.38
C GLU A 155 22.72 -31.54 6.44
N PRO A 156 21.90 -31.42 7.50
CA PRO A 156 22.01 -30.34 8.49
C PRO A 156 23.36 -30.23 9.24
N SER A 157 24.29 -31.14 9.00
CA SER A 157 25.56 -31.29 9.73
C SER A 157 26.79 -30.71 9.01
N MET A 158 26.69 -30.24 7.76
CA MET A 158 27.87 -29.81 6.99
C MET A 158 28.18 -28.30 7.07
N ASN A 159 29.46 -28.05 7.34
CA ASN A 159 30.08 -26.77 7.66
C ASN A 159 30.01 -25.74 6.50
N ARG A 160 29.74 -24.47 6.83
CA ARG A 160 29.41 -23.37 5.90
C ARG A 160 30.56 -22.91 4.97
N ASP A 161 31.78 -23.39 5.17
CA ASP A 161 32.96 -22.87 4.46
C ASP A 161 33.19 -23.50 3.07
N SER A 162 32.36 -24.46 2.67
CA SER A 162 32.46 -25.12 1.37
C SER A 162 31.65 -24.37 0.31
N SER A 163 32.36 -23.51 -0.42
CA SER A 163 31.98 -22.82 -1.66
C SER A 163 30.98 -23.58 -2.56
N PHE A 164 30.00 -22.83 -3.07
CA PHE A 164 28.98 -23.13 -4.09
C PHE A 164 29.50 -23.60 -5.47
N ALA A 165 30.77 -23.99 -5.59
CA ALA A 165 31.39 -24.39 -6.84
C ALA A 165 31.24 -25.90 -7.07
N ALA A 166 30.59 -26.27 -8.17
CA ALA A 166 30.37 -27.61 -8.72
C ALA A 166 29.16 -28.39 -8.19
N LEU A 167 27.98 -28.04 -8.74
CA LEU A 167 26.89 -29.01 -8.92
C LEU A 167 27.03 -29.61 -10.32
N ASP A 168 27.33 -30.90 -10.39
CA ASP A 168 27.44 -31.68 -11.62
C ASP A 168 26.03 -32.02 -12.15
N PRO A 169 25.64 -31.57 -13.36
CA PRO A 169 24.33 -31.81 -13.94
C PRO A 169 24.08 -33.27 -14.40
N SER A 170 25.01 -34.20 -14.17
CA SER A 170 24.91 -35.58 -14.68
C SER A 170 24.10 -36.56 -13.81
N ASN A 171 23.65 -36.18 -12.62
CA ASN A 171 22.90 -37.07 -11.73
C ASN A 171 21.39 -37.10 -12.04
N GLY A 172 20.99 -38.03 -12.92
CA GLY A 172 19.70 -38.74 -12.87
C GLY A 172 18.43 -38.01 -13.40
N PRO A 173 17.71 -38.58 -14.40
CA PRO A 173 16.48 -37.99 -14.95
C PRO A 173 15.20 -38.11 -14.09
N ASP A 174 15.26 -38.68 -12.89
CA ASP A 174 14.09 -38.86 -12.01
C ASP A 174 13.82 -37.68 -11.04
N ALA A 175 14.60 -36.59 -11.10
CA ALA A 175 14.36 -35.37 -10.32
C ALA A 175 13.33 -34.41 -10.95
N LEU A 176 12.28 -34.96 -11.58
CA LEU A 176 11.34 -34.29 -12.50
C LEU A 176 10.34 -33.32 -11.84
N TYR A 177 10.52 -32.92 -10.57
CA TYR A 177 9.54 -32.10 -9.84
C TYR A 177 10.12 -30.93 -9.02
N HIS A 178 11.40 -30.58 -9.18
CA HIS A 178 12.03 -29.48 -8.42
C HIS A 178 12.41 -28.27 -9.30
N ASP A 179 11.58 -27.93 -10.29
CA ASP A 179 11.80 -26.82 -11.22
C ASP A 179 11.41 -25.43 -10.68
N ASP A 180 10.96 -25.33 -9.43
CA ASP A 180 10.53 -24.07 -8.81
C ASP A 180 11.69 -23.32 -8.11
N VAL A 181 12.88 -23.37 -8.69
CA VAL A 181 14.06 -22.69 -8.15
C VAL A 181 14.44 -21.48 -8.99
N PRO A 182 14.67 -20.29 -8.38
CA PRO A 182 15.25 -19.18 -9.10
C PRO A 182 16.71 -19.49 -9.44
N ARG A 183 17.04 -19.46 -10.73
CA ARG A 183 18.40 -19.53 -11.26
C ARG A 183 19.21 -18.29 -10.91
N GLU A 184 18.56 -17.13 -10.89
CA GLU A 184 19.20 -15.83 -10.64
C GLU A 184 18.33 -14.99 -9.72
N LEU A 185 18.96 -14.33 -8.73
CA LEU A 185 18.35 -13.32 -7.87
C LEU A 185 18.95 -11.96 -8.23
N GLU A 186 18.10 -11.01 -8.58
CA GLU A 186 18.46 -9.64 -8.96
C GLU A 186 17.74 -8.66 -8.03
N ILE A 187 18.46 -7.79 -7.34
CA ILE A 187 17.84 -6.72 -6.54
C ILE A 187 17.39 -5.62 -7.50
N LEU A 188 16.07 -5.38 -7.59
CA LEU A 188 15.52 -4.38 -8.51
C LEU A 188 15.40 -3.00 -7.88
N ASP A 189 14.99 -2.95 -6.63
CA ASP A 189 14.85 -1.73 -5.84
C ASP A 189 14.99 -2.05 -4.35
N ASP A 190 14.90 -1.02 -3.50
CA ASP A 190 15.08 -1.12 -2.05
C ASP A 190 14.13 -2.11 -1.35
N VAL A 191 13.06 -2.55 -2.01
CA VAL A 191 12.00 -3.41 -1.43
C VAL A 191 11.69 -4.65 -2.27
N THR A 192 12.42 -4.90 -3.35
CA THR A 192 12.11 -5.94 -4.34
C THR A 192 13.34 -6.69 -4.81
N ILE A 193 13.25 -8.01 -4.72
CA ILE A 193 14.16 -8.97 -5.33
C ILE A 193 13.41 -9.65 -6.47
N LYS A 194 14.02 -9.76 -7.63
CA LYS A 194 13.54 -10.52 -8.76
C LYS A 194 14.24 -11.87 -8.77
N GLY A 195 13.47 -12.95 -8.66
CA GLY A 195 13.95 -14.30 -8.92
C GLY A 195 13.56 -14.74 -10.32
N THR A 196 14.54 -15.20 -11.11
CA THR A 196 14.29 -15.77 -12.44
C THR A 196 14.39 -17.29 -12.37
N TYR A 197 13.32 -17.99 -12.69
CA TYR A 197 13.14 -19.43 -12.57
C TYR A 197 13.15 -20.01 -13.98
N VAL A 198 13.86 -21.11 -14.20
CA VAL A 198 13.89 -21.80 -15.49
C VAL A 198 13.26 -23.17 -15.29
N ASN A 199 12.03 -23.31 -15.72
CA ASN A 199 11.34 -24.61 -15.76
C ASN A 199 11.22 -25.02 -17.23
N GLY A 200 12.08 -25.95 -17.65
CA GLY A 200 12.19 -26.39 -19.04
C GLY A 200 12.41 -25.24 -20.02
N ALA A 201 11.56 -25.14 -21.05
CA ALA A 201 11.66 -24.10 -22.09
C ALA A 201 11.06 -22.73 -21.70
N CYS A 202 10.42 -22.61 -20.52
CA CYS A 202 9.80 -21.34 -20.10
C CYS A 202 10.54 -20.74 -18.89
N GLY A 203 11.04 -19.52 -19.06
CA GLY A 203 11.53 -18.71 -17.94
C GLY A 203 10.34 -18.05 -17.22
N ARG A 204 10.19 -18.28 -15.91
CA ARG A 204 9.27 -17.52 -15.06
C ARG A 204 10.06 -16.49 -14.25
N VAL A 205 9.48 -15.32 -14.05
CA VAL A 205 10.10 -14.26 -13.23
C VAL A 205 9.18 -13.97 -12.06
N HIS A 206 9.67 -14.18 -10.84
CA HIS A 206 8.95 -13.89 -9.61
C HIS A 206 9.53 -12.66 -8.95
N MET A 207 8.65 -11.83 -8.39
CA MET A 207 9.03 -10.64 -7.62
C MET A 207 8.80 -10.93 -6.14
N ILE A 208 9.88 -11.00 -5.39
CA ILE A 208 9.92 -11.21 -3.95
C ILE A 208 10.02 -9.84 -3.29
N ARG A 209 8.98 -9.43 -2.56
CA ARG A 209 9.02 -8.21 -1.77
C ARG A 209 9.67 -8.52 -0.42
N THR A 210 10.61 -7.69 0.00
CA THR A 210 11.27 -7.82 1.31
C THR A 210 10.42 -7.20 2.43
N VAL A 211 9.67 -6.16 2.06
CA VAL A 211 8.76 -5.43 2.93
C VAL A 211 7.33 -5.88 2.66
N ARG A 212 6.62 -6.33 3.70
CA ARG A 212 5.17 -6.49 3.69
C ARG A 212 4.55 -5.24 4.27
N VAL A 213 3.68 -4.59 3.51
CA VAL A 213 2.83 -3.52 4.04
C VAL A 213 1.39 -3.98 3.91
N SER A 214 0.68 -3.95 5.02
CA SER A 214 -0.73 -4.36 5.10
C SER A 214 -1.65 -3.17 5.36
N SER A 215 -1.13 -2.05 5.88
CA SER A 215 -1.88 -0.80 5.99
C SER A 215 -1.02 0.42 5.71
N LEU A 216 -1.60 1.45 5.08
CA LEU A 216 -0.93 2.74 4.93
C LEU A 216 -1.19 3.59 6.18
N PRO A 217 -0.13 4.07 6.86
CA PRO A 217 -0.31 4.89 8.05
C PRO A 217 -0.97 6.22 7.69
N GLU A 218 -2.06 6.57 8.37
CA GLU A 218 -2.82 7.81 8.09
C GLU A 218 -1.92 9.05 8.15
N LYS A 219 -0.98 9.10 9.11
CA LYS A 219 -0.04 10.24 9.24
C LYS A 219 0.85 10.48 8.00
N VAL A 220 1.04 9.47 7.16
CA VAL A 220 1.82 9.57 5.91
C VAL A 220 0.93 10.04 4.75
N LEU A 221 -0.39 10.01 4.93
CA LEU A 221 -1.39 10.45 3.96
C LEU A 221 -1.76 11.93 4.11
N HIS A 222 -1.32 12.66 5.14
CA HIS A 222 -1.65 14.07 5.33
C HIS A 222 -0.45 15.00 5.10
N GLY A 223 -0.70 16.31 4.94
CA GLY A 223 0.31 17.38 4.94
C GLY A 223 0.81 17.76 6.34
N PRO A 224 1.87 18.59 6.48
CA PRO A 224 2.65 19.20 5.41
C PRO A 224 3.52 18.21 4.64
N TRP A 225 3.62 18.40 3.31
CA TRP A 225 4.33 17.49 2.40
C TRP A 225 5.83 17.78 2.34
N THR A 226 6.56 17.28 3.33
CA THR A 226 8.03 17.29 3.31
C THR A 226 8.59 16.21 2.38
N GLU A 227 9.83 16.39 1.91
CA GLU A 227 10.52 15.40 1.08
C GLU A 227 10.59 14.02 1.75
N ASP A 228 10.88 13.98 3.05
CA ASP A 228 10.90 12.73 3.82
C ASP A 228 9.53 12.03 3.85
N ARG A 229 8.44 12.80 3.93
CA ARG A 229 7.09 12.23 3.92
C ARG A 229 6.74 11.66 2.54
N LEU A 230 7.12 12.37 1.47
CA LEU A 230 6.93 11.91 0.10
C LEU A 230 7.73 10.63 -0.19
N HIS A 231 8.98 10.60 0.24
CA HIS A 231 9.82 9.41 0.11
C HIS A 231 9.29 8.24 0.93
N LEU A 232 8.79 8.47 2.14
CA LEU A 232 8.17 7.41 2.94
C LEU A 232 6.89 6.89 2.28
N LEU A 233 6.02 7.77 1.79
CA LEU A 233 4.80 7.40 1.07
C LEU A 233 5.14 6.57 -0.18
N LEU A 234 6.12 7.02 -0.97
CA LEU A 234 6.62 6.29 -2.14
C LEU A 234 7.16 4.91 -1.80
N LEU A 235 7.95 4.83 -0.74
CA LEU A 235 8.61 3.59 -0.35
C LEU A 235 7.59 2.57 0.13
N LEU A 236 6.65 2.98 0.98
CA LEU A 236 5.51 2.15 1.39
C LEU A 236 4.69 1.75 0.16
N ARG A 237 4.36 2.69 -0.73
CA ARG A 237 3.64 2.43 -1.99
C ARG A 237 4.36 1.45 -2.91
N ARG A 238 5.69 1.49 -3.02
CA ARG A 238 6.47 0.53 -3.80
C ARG A 238 6.48 -0.83 -3.13
N ALA A 239 6.64 -0.88 -1.81
CA ALA A 239 6.51 -2.11 -1.05
C ALA A 239 5.11 -2.73 -1.22
N PHE A 240 4.10 -1.89 -1.45
CA PHE A 240 2.80 -2.33 -1.93
C PHE A 240 2.83 -2.78 -3.40
N GLY A 241 2.98 -4.08 -3.63
CA GLY A 241 2.83 -4.68 -4.95
C GLY A 241 1.36 -4.93 -5.32
N LYS A 242 0.94 -4.51 -6.53
CA LYS A 242 -0.28 -5.05 -7.16
C LYS A 242 -0.11 -6.56 -7.36
N ARG A 243 -0.95 -7.35 -6.67
CA ARG A 243 -1.14 -8.80 -6.85
C ARG A 243 0.15 -9.62 -6.79
N PHE A 244 0.35 -10.24 -5.65
CA PHE A 244 1.32 -11.29 -5.41
C PHE A 244 0.99 -12.52 -6.27
N ARG A 245 1.37 -12.50 -7.57
CA ARG A 245 1.34 -13.68 -8.44
C ARG A 245 2.57 -14.55 -8.14
N TRP A 246 2.64 -15.10 -6.93
CA TRP A 246 3.65 -16.12 -6.65
C TRP A 246 3.33 -17.42 -7.38
N TYR A 247 2.05 -17.70 -7.64
CA TYR A 247 1.60 -18.77 -8.51
C TYR A 247 0.30 -18.35 -9.22
N ASP A 248 0.31 -18.35 -10.56
CA ASP A 248 -0.87 -18.18 -11.41
C ASP A 248 -1.61 -19.53 -11.60
N ASP A 249 -1.66 -20.34 -10.53
CA ASP A 249 -2.56 -21.50 -10.46
C ASP A 249 -3.82 -21.04 -9.74
N GLY A 250 -4.93 -21.02 -10.47
CA GLY A 250 -6.13 -20.20 -10.23
C GLY A 250 -6.83 -20.27 -8.87
N LEU A 251 -6.35 -21.05 -7.90
CA LEU A 251 -6.90 -21.19 -6.55
C LEU A 251 -6.51 -20.04 -5.60
N TRP A 252 -5.33 -19.44 -5.76
CA TRP A 252 -4.87 -18.31 -4.93
C TRP A 252 -5.62 -16.99 -5.22
N SER A 253 -6.24 -16.90 -6.40
CA SER A 253 -6.95 -15.72 -6.88
C SER A 253 -8.21 -15.37 -6.08
N GLN A 254 -8.75 -16.29 -5.26
CA GLN A 254 -9.97 -16.07 -4.48
C GLN A 254 -9.70 -15.53 -3.07
N ARG A 255 -8.64 -15.98 -2.37
CA ARG A 255 -8.33 -15.48 -1.01
C ARG A 255 -7.44 -14.25 -0.98
N GLN A 256 -6.54 -14.07 -1.96
CA GLN A 256 -5.76 -12.82 -2.09
C GLN A 256 -6.62 -11.58 -2.42
N ARG A 257 -7.91 -11.75 -2.75
CA ARG A 257 -8.84 -10.62 -2.96
C ARG A 257 -8.97 -9.70 -1.74
N LYS A 258 -8.51 -10.13 -0.55
CA LYS A 258 -8.59 -9.34 0.68
C LYS A 258 -7.28 -8.67 1.12
N LEU A 259 -6.18 -8.86 0.39
CA LEU A 259 -4.88 -8.22 0.70
C LEU A 259 -4.74 -6.84 0.04
N SER A 260 -5.85 -6.14 -0.22
CA SER A 260 -5.75 -4.70 -0.46
C SER A 260 -5.32 -4.06 0.86
N PRO A 261 -4.29 -3.20 0.90
CA PRO A 261 -3.99 -2.43 2.08
C PRO A 261 -5.24 -1.85 2.71
N ASP A 262 -5.33 -1.97 4.02
CA ASP A 262 -6.26 -1.13 4.75
C ASP A 262 -5.69 0.28 4.82
N PHE A 263 -6.47 1.26 4.40
CA PHE A 263 -6.16 2.66 4.61
C PHE A 263 -7.44 3.47 4.62
N SER A 264 -7.43 4.54 5.40
CA SER A 264 -8.54 5.47 5.42
C SER A 264 -8.61 6.24 4.11
N ILE A 265 -9.62 5.91 3.30
CA ILE A 265 -9.94 6.65 2.07
C ILE A 265 -10.15 8.13 2.40
N GLN A 266 -10.77 8.41 3.54
CA GLN A 266 -11.01 9.76 4.01
C GLN A 266 -9.69 10.49 4.30
N ALA A 267 -8.75 9.83 5.00
CA ALA A 267 -7.41 10.38 5.23
C ALA A 267 -6.69 10.67 3.91
N CYS A 268 -6.83 9.78 2.91
CA CYS A 268 -6.25 10.01 1.58
C CYS A 268 -6.90 11.20 0.85
N PHE A 269 -8.22 11.38 0.97
CA PHE A 269 -8.90 12.56 0.40
C PHE A 269 -8.45 13.87 1.06
N GLU A 270 -8.31 13.87 2.38
CA GLU A 270 -7.78 15.02 3.13
C GLU A 270 -6.33 15.31 2.71
N GLY A 271 -5.51 14.27 2.56
CA GLY A 271 -4.18 14.38 1.98
C GLY A 271 -4.12 15.02 0.60
N ILE A 272 -5.06 14.64 -0.26
CA ILE A 272 -5.20 15.21 -1.60
C ILE A 272 -5.59 16.69 -1.51
N GLU A 273 -6.47 17.07 -0.56
CA GLU A 273 -6.76 18.49 -0.30
C GLU A 273 -5.52 19.24 0.15
N ASP A 274 -4.78 18.70 1.13
CA ASP A 274 -3.53 19.29 1.62
C ASP A 274 -2.53 19.52 0.48
N ALA A 275 -2.36 18.51 -0.38
CA ALA A 275 -1.46 18.59 -1.54
C ALA A 275 -1.86 19.68 -2.55
N ILE A 276 -3.17 19.86 -2.80
CA ILE A 276 -3.66 20.94 -3.68
C ILE A 276 -3.44 22.31 -3.03
N VAL A 277 -3.75 22.45 -1.74
CA VAL A 277 -3.62 23.71 -1.01
C VAL A 277 -2.15 24.15 -0.94
N GLU A 278 -1.24 23.22 -0.66
CA GLU A 278 0.21 23.44 -0.64
C GLU A 278 0.83 23.57 -2.03
N LYS A 279 0.04 23.33 -3.08
CA LYS A 279 0.50 23.30 -4.47
C LYS A 279 1.61 22.27 -4.73
N ASN A 280 1.60 21.15 -4.01
CA ASN A 280 2.60 20.10 -4.14
C ASN A 280 2.14 19.04 -5.17
N GLU A 281 2.56 19.21 -6.42
CA GLU A 281 2.18 18.33 -7.53
C GLU A 281 2.69 16.88 -7.34
N VAL A 282 3.84 16.71 -6.71
CA VAL A 282 4.46 15.39 -6.48
C VAL A 282 3.64 14.60 -5.45
N ALA A 283 3.27 15.24 -4.34
CA ALA A 283 2.37 14.67 -3.33
C ALA A 283 1.05 14.23 -3.96
N LEU A 284 0.44 15.14 -4.72
CA LEU A 284 -0.83 14.92 -5.38
C LEU A 284 -0.76 13.71 -6.31
N ARG A 285 0.30 13.59 -7.13
CA ARG A 285 0.50 12.44 -8.01
C ARG A 285 0.58 11.12 -7.25
N TYR A 286 1.34 11.06 -6.15
CA TYR A 286 1.47 9.82 -5.38
C TYR A 286 0.20 9.40 -4.67
N LEU A 287 -0.55 10.34 -4.10
CA LEU A 287 -1.84 10.05 -3.47
C LEU A 287 -2.90 9.60 -4.48
N LEU A 288 -2.94 10.24 -5.65
CA LEU A 288 -3.83 9.84 -6.73
C LEU A 288 -3.48 8.44 -7.24
N ASP A 289 -2.20 8.10 -7.36
CA ASP A 289 -1.75 6.76 -7.74
C ASP A 289 -2.08 5.72 -6.64
N VAL A 290 -1.92 6.06 -5.35
CA VAL A 290 -2.39 5.24 -4.21
C VAL A 290 -3.89 4.98 -4.32
N MET A 291 -4.70 6.01 -4.59
CA MET A 291 -6.16 5.87 -4.78
C MET A 291 -6.52 5.02 -5.99
N GLN A 292 -5.84 5.18 -7.13
CA GLN A 292 -6.07 4.37 -8.32
C GLN A 292 -5.71 2.90 -8.10
N THR A 293 -4.63 2.67 -7.36
CA THR A 293 -4.05 1.35 -7.17
C THR A 293 -4.76 0.56 -6.06
N PHE A 294 -5.10 1.21 -4.95
CA PHE A 294 -5.61 0.56 -3.74
C PHE A 294 -7.01 1.01 -3.34
N GLY A 295 -7.54 2.08 -3.93
CA GLY A 295 -8.88 2.55 -3.64
C GLY A 295 -9.92 1.44 -3.85
N PRO A 296 -11.09 1.54 -3.18
CA PRO A 296 -12.09 0.48 -3.10
C PRO A 296 -12.35 -0.12 -4.47
N SER A 297 -11.89 -1.37 -4.62
CA SER A 297 -11.89 -2.08 -5.88
C SER A 297 -13.33 -2.22 -6.39
N LYS A 298 -13.48 -2.00 -7.69
CA LYS A 298 -14.71 -2.00 -8.47
C LYS A 298 -15.35 -3.39 -8.55
N SER A 299 -15.74 -3.99 -7.44
CA SER A 299 -16.26 -5.37 -7.45
C SER A 299 -17.58 -5.54 -8.22
N SER A 300 -18.21 -4.48 -8.76
CA SER A 300 -19.38 -4.64 -9.63
C SER A 300 -19.62 -3.59 -10.71
N SER A 301 -18.88 -2.48 -10.80
CA SER A 301 -19.11 -1.51 -11.88
C SER A 301 -17.82 -0.85 -12.35
N ARG A 302 -17.59 -0.82 -13.67
CA ARG A 302 -16.36 -0.32 -14.34
C ARG A 302 -15.95 1.13 -14.00
N ARG A 303 -16.63 1.83 -13.11
CA ARG A 303 -16.38 3.24 -12.77
C ARG A 303 -15.15 3.35 -11.87
N GLY A 304 -14.19 4.21 -12.27
CA GLY A 304 -12.94 4.55 -11.54
C GLY A 304 -13.12 4.78 -10.04
N ALA A 305 -12.02 4.84 -9.28
CA ALA A 305 -12.06 5.38 -7.92
C ALA A 305 -12.82 6.71 -7.93
N HIS A 306 -13.90 6.79 -7.15
CA HIS A 306 -14.76 7.97 -7.14
C HIS A 306 -14.15 9.05 -6.26
N LEU A 307 -13.38 9.95 -6.87
CA LEU A 307 -12.89 11.14 -6.19
C LEU A 307 -14.07 12.10 -5.88
N PRO A 308 -14.17 12.67 -4.66
CA PRO A 308 -15.21 13.62 -4.31
C PRO A 308 -15.20 14.87 -5.20
N ALA A 309 -16.39 15.34 -5.60
CA ALA A 309 -16.53 16.55 -6.41
C ALA A 309 -15.89 17.80 -5.77
N LYS A 310 -15.75 17.82 -4.43
CA LYS A 310 -15.05 18.88 -3.69
C LYS A 310 -13.59 19.00 -4.15
N LEU A 311 -12.89 17.89 -4.35
CA LEU A 311 -11.48 17.86 -4.76
C LEU A 311 -11.30 18.44 -6.17
N TYR A 312 -12.17 18.10 -7.12
CA TYR A 312 -12.11 18.68 -8.47
C TYR A 312 -12.35 20.18 -8.45
N ARG A 313 -13.31 20.68 -7.64
CA ARG A 313 -13.53 22.12 -7.51
C ARG A 313 -12.32 22.81 -6.91
N LEU A 314 -11.66 22.18 -5.94
CA LEU A 314 -10.44 22.70 -5.34
C LEU A 314 -9.31 22.74 -6.37
N ALA A 315 -9.01 21.64 -7.04
CA ALA A 315 -8.01 21.59 -8.10
C ALA A 315 -8.29 22.60 -9.22
N LEU A 316 -9.55 22.75 -9.64
CA LEU A 316 -9.96 23.70 -10.67
C LEU A 316 -9.71 25.17 -10.26
N ARG A 317 -9.89 25.51 -8.99
CA ARG A 317 -9.56 26.86 -8.47
C ARG A 317 -8.06 27.15 -8.57
N HIS A 318 -7.23 26.13 -8.36
CA HIS A 318 -5.78 26.26 -8.44
C HIS A 318 -5.24 26.09 -9.88
N ALA A 319 -6.04 25.56 -10.81
CA ALA A 319 -5.65 25.28 -12.19
C ALA A 319 -5.22 26.53 -12.99
N VAL A 320 -5.67 27.73 -12.59
CA VAL A 320 -5.23 28.99 -13.21
C VAL A 320 -3.74 29.22 -13.00
N SER A 321 -3.21 28.86 -11.83
CA SER A 321 -1.78 29.00 -11.51
C SER A 321 -0.99 27.70 -11.70
N HIS A 322 -1.64 26.54 -11.55
CA HIS A 322 -1.01 25.21 -11.63
C HIS A 322 -1.87 24.29 -12.51
N PRO A 323 -1.82 24.45 -13.84
CA PRO A 323 -2.72 23.75 -14.75
C PRO A 323 -2.57 22.23 -14.68
N HIS A 324 -1.36 21.74 -14.41
CA HIS A 324 -1.04 20.32 -14.30
C HIS A 324 -1.78 19.60 -13.16
N MET A 325 -2.17 20.32 -12.10
CA MET A 325 -2.91 19.70 -10.99
C MET A 325 -4.26 19.16 -11.45
N PHE A 326 -5.00 19.93 -12.23
CA PHE A 326 -6.30 19.50 -12.71
C PHE A 326 -6.16 18.39 -13.77
N ASP A 327 -5.10 18.43 -14.58
CA ASP A 327 -4.79 17.40 -15.57
C ASP A 327 -4.61 16.03 -14.88
N MET A 328 -3.92 15.97 -13.74
CA MET A 328 -3.77 14.74 -12.95
C MET A 328 -5.12 14.16 -12.47
N PHE A 329 -6.10 15.01 -12.14
CA PHE A 329 -7.45 14.54 -11.78
C PHE A 329 -8.18 13.94 -12.99
N LEU A 330 -8.02 14.54 -14.18
CA LEU A 330 -8.61 14.03 -15.40
C LEU A 330 -8.05 12.66 -15.79
N GLU A 331 -6.74 12.46 -15.60
CA GLU A 331 -6.06 11.17 -15.80
C GLU A 331 -6.61 10.08 -14.87
N VAL A 332 -6.89 10.41 -13.61
CA VAL A 332 -7.49 9.47 -12.64
C VAL A 332 -8.93 9.12 -12.98
N GLY A 333 -9.67 10.10 -13.50
CA GLY A 333 -10.95 9.87 -14.14
C GLY A 333 -11.81 11.12 -14.21
N SER A 334 -12.53 11.28 -15.31
CA SER A 334 -13.46 12.40 -15.52
C SER A 334 -14.81 12.26 -14.80
N ASN A 335 -15.03 11.16 -14.07
CA ASN A 335 -16.37 10.74 -13.65
C ASN A 335 -17.07 11.66 -12.63
N ALA A 336 -16.30 12.50 -11.94
CA ALA A 336 -16.80 13.41 -10.91
C ALA A 336 -16.52 14.88 -11.24
N LEU A 337 -16.33 15.19 -12.52
CA LEU A 337 -16.16 16.56 -12.98
C LEU A 337 -17.34 17.45 -12.52
N PRO A 338 -17.05 18.58 -11.85
CA PRO A 338 -18.09 19.46 -11.34
C PRO A 338 -18.77 20.18 -12.49
N GLN A 339 -20.10 20.08 -12.56
CA GLN A 339 -20.91 20.81 -13.54
C GLN A 339 -21.04 22.29 -13.16
N THR A 340 -19.92 23.01 -13.26
CA THR A 340 -19.83 24.44 -12.94
C THR A 340 -19.42 25.21 -14.17
N ALA A 341 -19.87 26.46 -14.30
CA ALA A 341 -19.49 27.33 -15.43
C ALA A 341 -17.96 27.39 -15.60
N HIS A 342 -17.25 27.55 -14.48
CA HIS A 342 -15.79 27.56 -14.45
C HIS A 342 -15.13 26.29 -15.03
N ALA A 343 -15.77 25.12 -14.92
CA ALA A 343 -15.24 23.89 -15.50
C ALA A 343 -15.41 23.86 -17.03
N TYR A 344 -16.50 24.43 -17.55
CA TYR A 344 -16.70 24.61 -18.99
C TYR A 344 -15.76 25.69 -19.54
N ASP A 345 -15.64 26.83 -18.84
CA ASP A 345 -14.76 27.92 -19.24
C ASP A 345 -13.30 27.44 -19.32
N TRP A 346 -12.83 26.75 -18.27
CA TRP A 346 -11.50 26.12 -18.25
C TRP A 346 -11.31 25.13 -19.40
N ALA A 347 -12.29 24.26 -19.66
CA ALA A 347 -12.19 23.26 -20.72
C ALA A 347 -12.15 23.93 -22.10
N SER A 348 -12.98 24.96 -22.32
CA SER A 348 -13.01 25.71 -23.58
C SER A 348 -11.71 26.45 -23.87
N GLU A 349 -11.12 27.10 -22.85
CA GLU A 349 -9.85 27.82 -22.99
C GLU A 349 -8.71 26.87 -23.40
N ARG A 350 -8.67 25.66 -22.84
CA ARG A 350 -7.64 24.67 -23.17
C ARG A 350 -7.89 23.94 -24.48
N ILE A 351 -9.15 23.76 -24.89
CA ILE A 351 -9.50 23.30 -26.25
C ILE A 351 -8.96 24.30 -27.28
N ALA A 352 -9.12 25.60 -27.04
CA ALA A 352 -8.56 26.64 -27.92
C ALA A 352 -7.01 26.57 -28.01
N LYS A 353 -6.36 26.02 -26.98
CA LYS A 353 -4.90 25.77 -26.94
C LYS A 353 -4.49 24.40 -27.52
N GLY A 354 -5.44 23.58 -27.99
CA GLY A 354 -5.17 22.27 -28.61
C GLY A 354 -4.95 21.12 -27.62
N ASP A 355 -5.36 21.27 -26.36
CA ASP A 355 -5.17 20.22 -25.34
C ASP A 355 -6.26 19.13 -25.42
N TRP A 356 -5.84 17.90 -25.74
CA TRP A 356 -6.73 16.76 -25.94
C TRP A 356 -7.46 16.31 -24.66
N LEU A 357 -6.86 16.44 -23.48
CA LEU A 357 -7.50 16.09 -22.21
C LEU A 357 -8.73 16.96 -21.97
N SER A 358 -8.65 18.21 -22.41
CA SER A 358 -9.72 19.20 -22.30
C SER A 358 -10.89 18.89 -23.24
N ILE A 359 -10.63 18.30 -24.41
CA ILE A 359 -11.68 17.78 -25.31
C ILE A 359 -12.45 16.64 -24.64
N CYS A 360 -11.75 15.70 -23.99
CA CYS A 360 -12.38 14.60 -23.27
C CYS A 360 -13.21 15.11 -22.08
N ALA A 361 -12.67 16.05 -21.31
CA ALA A 361 -13.39 16.68 -20.19
C ALA A 361 -14.63 17.43 -20.67
N TYR A 362 -14.53 18.24 -21.72
CA TYR A 362 -15.65 18.97 -22.31
C TYR A 362 -16.72 18.03 -22.87
N SER A 363 -16.32 16.99 -23.59
CA SER A 363 -17.24 15.97 -24.12
C SER A 363 -17.99 15.25 -23.00
N TYR A 364 -17.28 14.94 -21.90
CA TYR A 364 -17.89 14.35 -20.70
C TYR A 364 -18.90 15.30 -20.05
N LEU A 365 -18.51 16.56 -19.83
CA LEU A 365 -19.37 17.60 -19.29
C LEU A 365 -20.60 17.84 -20.18
N ARG A 366 -20.44 17.82 -21.51
CA ARG A 366 -21.54 17.94 -22.49
C ARG A 366 -22.48 16.73 -22.41
N LYS A 367 -21.94 15.51 -22.36
CA LYS A 367 -22.74 14.28 -22.23
C LYS A 367 -23.54 14.24 -20.94
N GLN A 368 -22.94 14.59 -19.81
CA GLN A 368 -23.67 14.68 -18.53
C GLN A 368 -24.79 15.72 -18.60
N LYS A 369 -24.52 16.86 -19.24
CA LYS A 369 -25.51 17.92 -19.44
C LYS A 369 -26.71 17.46 -20.25
N LEU A 370 -26.47 16.76 -21.38
CA LEU A 370 -27.52 16.18 -22.22
C LEU A 370 -28.37 15.17 -21.44
N GLN A 371 -27.74 14.27 -20.66
CA GLN A 371 -28.46 13.33 -19.80
C GLN A 371 -29.37 14.02 -18.78
N ILE A 372 -28.95 15.17 -18.25
CA ILE A 372 -29.80 15.96 -17.35
C ILE A 372 -30.94 16.62 -18.11
N CYS A 373 -30.68 17.19 -19.30
CA CYS A 373 -31.72 17.76 -20.15
C CYS A 373 -32.80 16.72 -20.49
N ASP A 374 -32.42 15.50 -20.82
CA ASP A 374 -33.37 14.40 -21.11
C ASP A 374 -34.19 14.03 -19.87
N ARG A 375 -33.55 13.92 -18.70
CA ARG A 375 -34.27 13.68 -17.42
C ARG A 375 -35.24 14.82 -17.09
N LEU A 376 -34.84 16.07 -17.30
CA LEU A 376 -35.69 17.22 -17.08
C LEU A 376 -36.86 17.23 -18.07
N ARG A 377 -36.65 16.87 -19.34
CA ARG A 377 -37.72 16.74 -20.34
C ARG A 377 -38.78 15.74 -19.87
N VAL A 378 -38.35 14.57 -19.36
CA VAL A 378 -39.26 13.58 -18.76
C VAL A 378 -40.00 14.17 -17.56
N ILE A 379 -39.31 14.81 -16.61
CA ILE A 379 -39.96 15.39 -15.42
C ILE A 379 -40.94 16.51 -15.80
N LEU A 380 -40.63 17.33 -16.80
CA LEU A 380 -41.47 18.44 -17.23
C LEU A 380 -42.71 17.99 -18.02
N SER A 381 -42.65 16.80 -18.62
CA SER A 381 -43.79 16.10 -19.21
C SER A 381 -44.75 15.48 -18.18
N LEU A 382 -44.38 15.44 -16.90
CA LEU A 382 -45.29 15.00 -15.84
C LEU A 382 -46.47 15.98 -15.64
N PRO A 383 -47.63 15.50 -15.16
CA PRO A 383 -48.80 16.33 -14.88
C PRO A 383 -48.51 17.52 -13.96
N SER A 384 -49.25 18.62 -14.15
CA SER A 384 -49.02 19.93 -13.54
C SER A 384 -49.01 19.98 -12.01
N ARG A 385 -49.47 18.93 -11.31
CA ARG A 385 -49.50 18.85 -9.84
C ARG A 385 -48.27 18.21 -9.19
N SER A 386 -47.23 17.87 -9.97
CA SER A 386 -46.01 17.27 -9.41
C SER A 386 -45.14 18.31 -8.68
N PRO A 387 -44.85 18.15 -7.37
CA PRO A 387 -43.97 19.06 -6.62
C PRO A 387 -42.52 19.09 -7.14
N TYR A 388 -42.17 18.16 -8.04
CA TYR A 388 -40.86 18.10 -8.69
C TYR A 388 -40.75 19.01 -9.93
N ARG A 389 -41.88 19.50 -10.47
CA ARG A 389 -41.93 20.27 -11.73
C ARG A 389 -41.32 21.67 -11.57
N ASP A 390 -41.57 22.34 -10.46
CA ASP A 390 -41.03 23.68 -10.20
C ASP A 390 -39.51 23.64 -9.95
N LYS A 391 -39.03 22.65 -9.19
CA LYS A 391 -37.58 22.41 -9.01
C LYS A 391 -36.89 22.08 -10.34
N ALA A 392 -37.55 21.32 -11.22
CA ALA A 392 -37.05 21.00 -12.55
C ALA A 392 -36.94 22.26 -13.43
N ARG A 393 -37.93 23.16 -13.42
CA ARG A 393 -37.90 24.44 -14.18
C ARG A 393 -36.74 25.35 -13.77
N VAL A 394 -36.46 25.48 -12.47
CA VAL A 394 -35.32 26.27 -11.96
C VAL A 394 -34.00 25.66 -12.43
N THR A 395 -33.88 24.33 -12.37
CA THR A 395 -32.68 23.61 -12.82
C THR A 395 -32.47 23.74 -14.34
N GLN A 396 -33.55 23.63 -15.13
CA GLN A 396 -33.52 23.80 -16.58
C GLN A 396 -33.06 25.21 -16.98
N ARG A 397 -33.58 26.27 -16.34
CA ARG A 397 -33.14 27.66 -16.60
C ARG A 397 -31.64 27.86 -16.35
N ARG A 398 -31.11 27.32 -15.24
CA ARG A 398 -29.66 27.41 -14.94
C ARG A 398 -28.81 26.68 -15.97
N LEU A 399 -29.25 25.51 -16.44
CA LEU A 399 -28.55 24.75 -17.48
C LEU A 399 -28.56 25.43 -18.85
N LEU A 400 -29.69 26.05 -19.23
CA LEU A 400 -29.82 26.82 -20.47
C LEU A 400 -28.91 28.05 -20.47
N ILE A 401 -28.80 28.78 -19.34
CA ILE A 401 -27.85 29.89 -19.21
C ILE A 401 -26.40 29.41 -19.40
N GLY A 402 -26.06 28.25 -18.83
CA GLY A 402 -24.76 27.63 -19.04
C GLY A 402 -24.55 27.07 -20.47
N LEU A 403 -25.61 26.71 -21.22
CA LEU A 403 -25.52 26.28 -22.62
C LEU A 403 -25.26 27.48 -23.54
N ALA A 404 -25.99 28.56 -23.34
CA ALA A 404 -25.86 29.77 -24.15
C ALA A 404 -24.43 30.34 -24.08
N ARG A 405 -23.76 30.26 -22.92
CA ARG A 405 -22.37 30.67 -22.77
C ARG A 405 -21.36 29.75 -23.48
N GLY A 406 -21.59 28.44 -23.48
CA GLY A 406 -20.71 27.48 -24.14
C GLY A 406 -20.88 27.44 -25.66
N ALA A 407 -22.13 27.49 -26.15
CA ALA A 407 -22.42 27.43 -27.59
C ALA A 407 -21.98 28.70 -28.36
N ALA A 408 -21.86 29.84 -27.68
CA ALA A 408 -21.26 31.05 -28.26
C ALA A 408 -19.79 30.88 -28.67
N LEU A 409 -19.08 29.88 -28.12
CA LEU A 409 -17.68 29.58 -28.44
C LEU A 409 -17.52 28.52 -29.54
N ASP A 410 -18.51 27.64 -29.73
CA ASP A 410 -18.47 26.54 -30.71
C ASP A 410 -18.96 26.96 -32.11
N GLY A 411 -19.44 28.20 -32.29
CA GLY A 411 -19.98 28.69 -33.59
C GLY A 411 -21.24 27.97 -34.08
N GLU A 412 -21.78 27.06 -33.28
CA GLU A 412 -22.97 26.28 -33.58
C GLU A 412 -24.24 27.07 -33.17
N PRO A 413 -25.24 27.20 -34.07
CA PRO A 413 -26.48 27.88 -33.74
C PRO A 413 -27.24 27.15 -32.64
N ILE A 414 -27.62 27.91 -31.61
CA ILE A 414 -28.51 27.44 -30.54
C ILE A 414 -29.93 27.45 -31.10
N PHE A 415 -30.53 26.26 -31.26
CA PHE A 415 -31.95 26.10 -31.64
C PHE A 415 -32.91 26.74 -30.63
#